data_AF-A0A7C1NUA5-F1
#
_entry.id   AF-A0A7C1NUA5-F1
#
_cell.length_a   1.000
_cell.length_b   1.000
_cell.length_c   1.000
_cell.angle_alpha   90.00
_cell.angle_beta   90.00
_cell.angle_gamma   90.00
#
_symmetry.space_group_name_H-M   'P 1'
#
loop_
_entity.id
_entity.type
_entity.pdbx_description
1 polymer ?
#
loop_
_entity_poly.entity_id
_entity_poly.type
_entity_poly.pdbx_seq_one_letter_code
_entity_poly.pdbx_strand_id
1 'polypeptide(L)'
;PLHENPAWAAGKIAGTYQWDSTYGKISGPMEDGQQLVPVKLLQIEGATTEGVYRKPSMLLAISKNSKEPKAAAEIVNCLLNDPEAIKILGATRGVPSSKIALEELSKAGSIEPVQVEANKIVLESNGVGVSPLNEHPRVTEAFDSTFEAFAYGQASAEDAAAEIIDGINSALTGI
;
A
#
# COMPACT_ATOMS: atom_id res chain seq x y z
N PRO A 1 -12.61 6.45 7.19
CA PRO A 1 -11.22 6.30 6.66
C PRO A 1 -10.63 7.69 6.37
N LEU A 2 -9.31 7.82 6.21
CA LEU A 2 -8.65 9.15 6.18
C LEU A 2 -9.18 10.09 5.08
N HIS A 3 -9.22 9.63 3.83
CA HIS A 3 -9.68 10.40 2.67
C HIS A 3 -11.16 10.86 2.72
N GLU A 4 -11.95 10.36 3.68
CA GLU A 4 -13.33 10.81 3.91
C GLU A 4 -13.44 11.74 5.14
N ASN A 5 -12.33 11.96 5.86
CA ASN A 5 -12.32 12.77 7.07
C ASN A 5 -12.18 14.26 6.71
N PRO A 6 -13.14 15.13 7.08
CA PRO A 6 -13.05 16.57 6.82
C PRO A 6 -11.82 17.24 7.45
N ALA A 7 -11.30 16.69 8.56
CA ALA A 7 -10.08 17.19 9.19
C ALA A 7 -8.83 16.91 8.34
N TRP A 8 -8.83 15.84 7.54
CA TRP A 8 -7.77 15.58 6.56
C TRP A 8 -7.85 16.57 5.40
N ALA A 9 -9.04 16.74 4.81
CA ALA A 9 -9.28 17.69 3.72
C ALA A 9 -8.82 19.12 4.09
N ALA A 10 -9.16 19.55 5.31
CA ALA A 10 -8.80 20.87 5.84
C ALA A 10 -7.36 20.96 6.41
N GLY A 11 -6.50 19.96 6.19
CA GLY A 11 -5.09 19.99 6.63
C GLY A 11 -4.87 19.97 8.15
N LYS A 12 -5.90 19.61 8.94
CA LYS A 12 -5.80 19.49 10.42
C LYS A 12 -5.13 18.19 10.86
N ILE A 13 -5.10 17.19 9.98
CA ILE A 13 -4.28 15.99 10.13
C ILE A 13 -3.11 16.13 9.15
N ALA A 14 -1.90 16.29 9.67
CA ALA A 14 -0.74 16.73 8.89
C ALA A 14 0.08 15.60 8.25
N GLY A 15 -0.33 14.33 8.42
CA GLY A 15 0.41 13.20 7.88
C GLY A 15 -0.33 11.88 8.02
N THR A 16 0.13 10.89 7.25
CA THR A 16 -0.43 9.54 7.26
C THR A 16 0.60 8.51 6.82
N TYR A 17 0.47 7.28 7.34
CA TYR A 17 1.18 6.11 6.84
C TYR A 17 0.26 5.38 5.86
N GLN A 18 0.62 5.41 4.57
CA GLN A 18 -0.17 4.87 3.46
C GLN A 18 0.72 4.24 2.41
N TRP A 19 0.11 3.41 1.55
CA TRP A 19 0.75 2.89 0.36
C TRP A 19 1.03 4.03 -0.63
N ASP A 20 2.24 4.09 -1.19
CA ASP A 20 2.62 5.04 -2.25
C ASP A 20 1.64 4.95 -3.44
N SER A 21 1.16 3.74 -3.73
CA SER A 21 0.18 3.46 -4.78
C SER A 21 -1.20 4.11 -4.60
N THR A 22 -1.50 4.66 -3.41
CA THR A 22 -2.80 5.29 -3.10
C THR A 22 -2.77 6.81 -3.14
N TYR A 23 -1.69 7.43 -3.62
CA TYR A 23 -1.51 8.89 -3.67
C TYR A 23 -2.78 9.64 -4.10
N GLY A 24 -3.34 9.35 -5.28
CA GLY A 24 -4.51 10.07 -5.80
C GLY A 24 -5.76 9.97 -4.91
N LYS A 25 -5.93 8.84 -4.20
CA LYS A 25 -7.03 8.66 -3.24
C LYS A 25 -6.84 9.54 -2.00
N ILE A 26 -5.59 9.71 -1.57
CA ILE A 26 -5.24 10.44 -0.36
C ILE A 26 -5.15 11.95 -0.62
N SER A 27 -4.65 12.36 -1.79
CA SER A 27 -4.53 13.77 -2.18
C SER A 27 -5.84 14.36 -2.72
N GLY A 28 -6.69 13.57 -3.38
CA GLY A 28 -7.94 14.03 -3.99
C GLY A 28 -8.88 14.89 -3.12
N PRO A 29 -9.10 14.59 -1.82
CA PRO A 29 -9.98 15.40 -0.97
C PRO A 29 -9.30 16.62 -0.33
N MET A 30 -7.99 16.84 -0.53
CA MET A 30 -7.27 17.96 0.11
C MET A 30 -7.68 19.31 -0.51
N GLU A 31 -7.76 20.35 0.32
CA GLU A 31 -8.03 21.71 -0.15
C GLU A 31 -6.85 22.29 -0.98
N ASP A 32 -7.17 23.26 -1.85
CA ASP A 32 -6.21 23.90 -2.75
C ASP A 32 -4.99 24.46 -2.00
N GLY A 33 -3.80 24.25 -2.58
CA GLY A 33 -2.54 24.74 -2.04
C GLY A 33 -1.88 23.81 -1.01
N GLN A 34 -2.56 22.76 -0.55
CA GLN A 34 -1.95 21.72 0.26
C GLN A 34 -1.14 20.74 -0.60
N GLN A 35 -0.05 20.19 -0.05
CA GLN A 35 0.82 19.24 -0.75
C GLN A 35 1.23 18.09 0.16
N LEU A 36 1.26 16.88 -0.39
CA LEU A 36 1.86 15.73 0.26
C LEU A 36 3.35 15.67 -0.09
N VAL A 37 4.16 15.37 0.93
CA VAL A 37 5.59 15.14 0.77
C VAL A 37 5.91 13.76 1.34
N PRO A 38 6.47 12.84 0.54
CA PRO A 38 6.86 11.53 1.03
C PRO A 38 8.14 11.69 1.86
N VAL A 39 8.20 10.95 2.96
CA VAL A 39 9.36 10.92 3.85
C VAL A 39 9.74 9.47 4.11
N LYS A 40 11.01 9.25 4.45
CA LYS A 40 11.48 7.94 4.90
C LYS A 40 10.80 7.55 6.22
N LEU A 41 10.74 6.24 6.48
CA LEU A 41 10.28 5.75 7.78
C LEU A 41 11.18 6.24 8.90
N LEU A 42 10.56 6.50 10.06
CA LEU A 42 11.30 6.81 11.28
C LEU A 42 12.12 5.58 11.69
N GLN A 43 13.38 5.81 12.04
CA GLN A 43 14.29 4.77 12.51
C GLN A 43 14.62 4.97 13.98
N ILE A 44 14.68 3.87 14.71
CA ILE A 44 15.18 3.87 16.10
C ILE A 44 16.69 3.66 16.12
N GLU A 45 17.35 4.10 17.19
CA GLU A 45 18.77 3.83 17.40
C GLU A 45 19.04 2.32 17.42
N GLY A 46 20.08 1.88 16.70
CA GLY A 46 20.42 0.46 16.59
C GLY A 46 19.56 -0.34 15.62
N ALA A 47 18.66 0.30 14.85
CA ALA A 47 17.90 -0.39 13.81
C ALA A 47 18.82 -1.07 12.78
N THR A 48 18.59 -2.35 12.53
CA THR A 48 19.34 -3.16 11.55
C THR A 48 18.70 -3.12 10.16
N THR A 49 17.51 -2.53 10.03
CA THR A 49 16.76 -2.33 8.79
C THR A 49 15.86 -1.10 8.91
N GLU A 50 15.51 -0.47 7.77
CA GLU A 50 14.47 0.56 7.67
C GLU A 50 13.06 -0.01 7.91
N GLY A 51 12.89 -1.33 7.84
CA GLY A 51 11.63 -2.00 8.20
C GLY A 51 10.48 -1.70 7.23
N VAL A 52 10.78 -1.32 5.99
CA VAL A 52 9.74 -0.95 5.01
C VAL A 52 8.92 -2.17 4.61
N TYR A 53 7.60 -2.07 4.78
CA TYR A 53 6.67 -3.06 4.26
C TYR A 53 6.46 -2.84 2.76
N ARG A 54 7.13 -3.64 1.94
CA ARG A 54 7.02 -3.62 0.48
C ARG A 54 6.31 -4.86 -0.07
N LYS A 55 5.32 -4.65 -0.94
CA LYS A 55 4.63 -5.69 -1.72
C LYS A 55 4.10 -5.14 -3.05
N PRO A 56 3.72 -5.99 -4.02
CA PRO A 56 2.98 -5.54 -5.20
C PRO A 56 1.64 -4.86 -4.81
N SER A 57 1.33 -3.71 -5.39
CA SER A 57 0.07 -2.98 -5.10
C SER A 57 -1.16 -3.75 -5.55
N MET A 58 -1.13 -4.27 -6.77
CA MET A 58 -2.17 -5.07 -7.40
C MET A 58 -1.54 -6.08 -8.36
N LEU A 59 -2.25 -7.18 -8.61
CA LEU A 59 -1.86 -8.20 -9.58
C LEU A 59 -3.02 -8.46 -10.55
N LEU A 60 -2.69 -8.64 -11.84
CA LEU A 60 -3.59 -9.21 -12.83
C LEU A 60 -3.29 -10.71 -12.93
N ALA A 61 -4.29 -11.55 -12.73
CA ALA A 61 -4.15 -13.00 -12.76
C ALA A 61 -5.05 -13.62 -13.83
N ILE A 62 -4.55 -14.64 -14.51
CA ILE A 62 -5.31 -15.44 -15.47
C ILE A 62 -5.78 -16.70 -14.76
N SER A 63 -7.07 -17.00 -14.85
CA SER A 63 -7.63 -18.22 -14.27
C SER A 63 -6.94 -19.46 -14.83
N LYS A 64 -6.56 -20.38 -13.93
CA LYS A 64 -6.05 -21.72 -14.28
C LYS A 64 -7.03 -22.50 -15.17
N ASN A 65 -8.32 -22.16 -15.11
CA ASN A 65 -9.39 -22.82 -15.87
C ASN A 65 -9.82 -22.05 -17.12
N SER A 66 -9.11 -20.97 -17.49
CA SER A 66 -9.42 -20.21 -18.71
C SER A 66 -9.42 -21.13 -19.93
N LYS A 67 -10.45 -21.00 -20.77
CA LYS A 67 -10.53 -21.70 -22.05
C LYS A 67 -9.65 -21.05 -23.10
N GLU A 68 -9.32 -19.77 -22.93
CA GLU A 68 -8.52 -18.97 -23.85
C GLU A 68 -7.40 -18.23 -23.10
N PRO A 69 -6.42 -18.95 -22.50
CA PRO A 69 -5.37 -18.32 -21.70
C PRO A 69 -4.46 -17.40 -22.51
N LYS A 70 -4.30 -17.64 -23.82
CA LYS A 70 -3.51 -16.78 -24.71
C LYS A 70 -4.18 -15.42 -24.93
N ALA A 71 -5.46 -15.41 -25.30
CA ALA A 71 -6.23 -14.17 -25.46
C ALA A 71 -6.30 -13.37 -24.14
N ALA A 72 -6.47 -14.05 -23.01
CA ALA A 72 -6.40 -13.41 -21.69
C ALA A 72 -5.04 -12.76 -21.43
N ALA A 73 -3.93 -13.42 -21.80
CA ALA A 73 -2.59 -12.86 -21.67
C ALA A 73 -2.36 -11.66 -22.59
N GLU A 74 -2.92 -11.66 -23.79
CA GLU A 74 -2.88 -10.49 -24.69
C GLU A 74 -3.59 -9.28 -24.07
N ILE A 75 -4.73 -9.48 -23.40
CA ILE A 75 -5.42 -8.41 -22.66
C ILE A 75 -4.57 -7.91 -21.49
N VAL A 76 -3.98 -8.81 -20.69
CA VAL A 76 -3.09 -8.41 -19.59
C VAL A 76 -1.89 -7.62 -20.11
N ASN A 77 -1.30 -8.05 -21.23
CA ASN A 77 -0.21 -7.33 -21.86
C ASN A 77 -0.65 -5.95 -22.37
N CYS A 78 -1.83 -5.85 -22.99
CA CYS A 78 -2.41 -4.57 -23.42
C CYS A 78 -2.53 -3.61 -22.23
N LEU A 79 -3.17 -4.04 -21.14
CA LEU A 79 -3.35 -3.21 -19.95
C LEU A 79 -2.03 -2.71 -19.32
N LEU A 80 -0.91 -3.40 -19.54
CA LEU A 80 0.38 -3.06 -18.94
C LEU A 80 1.34 -2.33 -19.89
N ASN A 81 1.20 -2.52 -21.21
CA ASN A 81 2.23 -2.15 -22.18
C ASN A 81 1.68 -1.46 -23.46
N ASP A 82 0.37 -1.45 -23.69
CA ASP A 82 -0.18 -0.75 -24.86
C ASP A 82 -0.24 0.77 -24.59
N PRO A 83 0.24 1.63 -25.50
CA PRO A 83 0.29 3.08 -25.27
C PRO A 83 -1.07 3.74 -24.99
N GLU A 84 -2.14 3.25 -25.63
CA GLU A 84 -3.49 3.79 -25.38
C GLU A 84 -3.97 3.38 -23.98
N ALA A 85 -3.77 2.11 -23.62
CA ALA A 85 -4.10 1.62 -22.29
C ALA A 85 -3.29 2.33 -21.19
N ILE A 86 -1.98 2.52 -21.39
CA ILE A 86 -1.10 3.26 -20.48
C ILE A 86 -1.66 4.65 -20.23
N LYS A 87 -2.00 5.39 -21.31
CA LYS A 87 -2.55 6.74 -21.20
C LYS A 87 -3.87 6.79 -20.45
N ILE A 88 -4.75 5.83 -20.69
CA ILE A 88 -6.07 5.75 -20.02
C ILE A 88 -5.92 5.41 -18.54
N LEU A 89 -5.06 4.45 -18.20
CA LEU A 89 -4.91 3.97 -16.83
C LEU A 89 -4.08 4.93 -15.98
N GLY A 90 -3.11 5.62 -16.57
CA GLY A 90 -2.22 6.54 -15.87
C GLY A 90 -1.54 5.88 -14.67
N ALA A 91 -1.29 6.68 -13.63
CA ALA A 91 -0.72 6.23 -12.36
C ALA A 91 -1.80 5.92 -11.29
N THR A 92 -3.02 5.55 -11.70
CA THR A 92 -4.17 5.31 -10.80
C THR A 92 -3.99 4.11 -9.86
N ARG A 93 -3.05 3.21 -10.18
CA ARG A 93 -2.71 2.00 -9.39
C ARG A 93 -1.30 2.07 -8.78
N GLY A 94 -0.78 3.29 -8.66
CA GLY A 94 0.60 3.58 -8.31
C GLY A 94 1.52 3.73 -9.51
N VAL A 95 2.82 3.86 -9.22
CA VAL A 95 3.86 3.92 -10.25
C VAL A 95 3.88 2.59 -11.01
N PRO A 96 3.71 2.59 -12.35
CA PRO A 96 3.65 1.34 -13.11
C PRO A 96 4.94 0.53 -12.98
N SER A 97 4.79 -0.80 -12.86
CA SER A 97 5.92 -1.73 -12.91
C SER A 97 6.49 -1.91 -14.33
N SER A 98 5.70 -1.59 -15.37
CA SER A 98 6.17 -1.59 -16.76
C SER A 98 7.08 -0.39 -17.01
N LYS A 99 8.29 -0.65 -17.51
CA LYS A 99 9.25 0.40 -17.88
C LYS A 99 8.70 1.32 -18.96
N ILE A 100 8.00 0.75 -19.95
CA ILE A 100 7.41 1.51 -21.06
C ILE A 100 6.34 2.46 -20.51
N ALA A 101 5.43 1.93 -19.67
CA ALA A 101 4.39 2.74 -19.03
C ALA A 101 4.97 3.87 -18.17
N LEU A 102 5.99 3.57 -17.35
CA LEU A 102 6.65 4.58 -16.53
C LEU A 102 7.28 5.69 -17.39
N GLU A 103 8.01 5.32 -18.44
CA GLU A 103 8.63 6.29 -19.35
C GLU A 103 7.60 7.15 -20.08
N GLU A 104 6.54 6.55 -20.62
CA GLU A 104 5.49 7.28 -21.35
C GLU A 104 4.74 8.26 -20.45
N LEU A 105 4.31 7.80 -19.27
CA LEU A 105 3.61 8.67 -18.31
C LEU A 105 4.52 9.79 -17.78
N SER A 106 5.79 9.50 -17.55
CA SER A 106 6.76 10.52 -17.13
C SER A 106 6.98 11.58 -18.21
N LYS A 107 7.14 11.16 -19.48
CA LYS A 107 7.28 12.08 -20.62
C LYS A 107 6.01 12.92 -20.84
N ALA A 108 4.83 12.34 -20.59
CA ALA A 108 3.55 13.03 -20.72
C ALA A 108 3.21 13.95 -19.54
N GLY A 109 3.96 13.88 -18.43
CA GLY A 109 3.60 14.58 -17.19
C GLY A 109 2.35 14.03 -16.50
N SER A 110 1.95 12.80 -16.84
CA SER A 110 0.74 12.12 -16.32
C SER A 110 1.00 11.33 -15.02
N ILE A 111 2.19 11.52 -14.44
CA ILE A 111 2.59 10.96 -13.15
C ILE A 111 3.19 12.09 -12.31
N GLU A 112 2.64 12.28 -11.11
CA GLU A 112 3.13 13.35 -10.25
C GLU A 112 4.54 13.01 -9.72
N PRO A 113 5.48 13.96 -9.68
CA PRO A 113 6.85 13.72 -9.18
C PRO A 113 6.87 13.10 -7.78
N VAL A 114 5.90 13.47 -6.94
CA VAL A 114 5.71 12.95 -5.59
C VAL A 114 5.43 11.44 -5.57
N GLN A 115 4.72 10.90 -6.56
CA GLN A 115 4.46 9.46 -6.66
C GLN A 115 5.75 8.70 -6.99
N VAL A 116 6.56 9.26 -7.90
CA VAL A 116 7.86 8.68 -8.26
C VAL A 116 8.81 8.70 -7.08
N GLU A 117 8.87 9.81 -6.33
CA GLU A 117 9.72 9.92 -5.15
C GLU A 117 9.28 8.98 -4.02
N ALA A 118 7.97 8.88 -3.75
CA ALA A 118 7.43 7.95 -2.76
C ALA A 118 7.77 6.49 -3.11
N ASN A 119 7.60 6.12 -4.39
CA ASN A 119 7.94 4.78 -4.87
C ASN A 119 9.45 4.51 -4.79
N LYS A 120 10.28 5.49 -5.13
CA LYS A 120 11.73 5.39 -5.02
C LYS A 120 12.17 5.14 -3.58
N ILE A 121 11.63 5.85 -2.60
CA ILE A 121 11.89 5.62 -1.17
C ILE A 121 11.62 4.14 -0.82
N VAL A 122 10.49 3.59 -1.26
CA VAL A 122 10.14 2.18 -1.01
C VAL A 122 11.09 1.22 -1.74
N LEU A 123 11.45 1.50 -2.99
CA LEU A 123 12.30 0.63 -3.80
C LEU A 123 13.76 0.59 -3.33
N GLU A 124 14.29 1.73 -2.87
CA GLU A 124 15.66 1.87 -2.37
C GLU A 124 15.81 1.39 -0.91
N SER A 125 14.69 1.22 -0.21
CA SER A 125 14.72 0.80 1.18
C SER A 125 15.11 -0.67 1.37
N ASN A 126 15.58 -0.98 2.58
CA ASN A 126 15.73 -2.35 3.03
C ASN A 126 14.60 -2.77 3.99
N GLY A 127 14.27 -4.05 3.98
CA GLY A 127 13.21 -4.62 4.81
C GLY A 127 13.35 -6.14 4.91
N VAL A 128 12.63 -6.73 5.84
CA VAL A 128 12.49 -8.18 5.95
C VAL A 128 11.39 -8.67 5.01
N GLY A 129 11.51 -9.90 4.53
CA GLY A 129 10.44 -10.52 3.74
C GLY A 129 9.17 -10.60 4.57
N VAL A 130 8.08 -10.02 4.06
CA VAL A 130 6.78 -10.06 4.75
C VAL A 130 6.03 -11.30 4.34
N SER A 131 5.58 -12.08 5.33
CA SER A 131 4.77 -13.27 5.10
C SER A 131 3.49 -12.90 4.34
N PRO A 132 3.05 -13.70 3.35
CA PRO A 132 1.76 -13.49 2.70
C PRO A 132 0.57 -13.61 3.67
N LEU A 133 0.78 -14.22 4.85
CA LEU A 133 -0.24 -14.33 5.90
C LEU A 133 -0.32 -13.11 6.81
N ASN A 134 0.60 -12.14 6.69
CA ASN A 134 0.61 -10.93 7.52
C ASN A 134 -0.71 -10.14 7.46
N GLU A 135 -1.37 -10.19 6.31
CA GLU A 135 -2.67 -9.54 6.07
C GLU A 135 -3.82 -10.56 5.96
N HIS A 136 -3.62 -11.80 6.41
CA HIS A 136 -4.71 -12.76 6.46
C HIS A 136 -5.80 -12.23 7.41
N PRO A 137 -7.10 -12.28 7.06
CA PRO A 137 -8.17 -11.67 7.87
C PRO A 137 -8.14 -12.05 9.35
N ARG A 138 -7.87 -13.33 9.66
CA ARG A 138 -7.73 -13.82 11.05
C ARG A 138 -6.53 -13.23 11.80
N VAL A 139 -5.44 -12.90 11.10
CA VAL A 139 -4.25 -12.27 11.70
C VAL A 139 -4.54 -10.80 11.98
N THR A 140 -5.16 -10.09 11.02
CA THR A 140 -5.52 -8.68 11.21
C THR A 140 -6.60 -8.49 12.28
N GLU A 141 -7.59 -9.39 12.33
CA GLU A 141 -8.66 -9.37 13.34
C GLU A 141 -8.12 -9.47 14.77
N ALA A 142 -7.11 -10.33 15.00
CA ALA A 142 -6.45 -10.45 16.30
C ALA A 142 -5.77 -9.15 16.77
N PHE A 143 -5.26 -8.34 15.83
CA PHE A 143 -4.77 -7.01 16.15
C PHE A 143 -5.91 -6.03 16.43
N ASP A 144 -6.89 -5.95 15.54
CA ASP A 144 -7.94 -4.92 15.58
C ASP A 144 -8.77 -5.00 16.86
N SER A 145 -9.24 -6.19 17.25
CA SER A 145 -10.05 -6.37 18.47
C SER A 145 -9.28 -6.02 19.74
N THR A 146 -8.01 -6.42 19.79
CA THR A 146 -7.16 -6.24 20.96
C THR A 146 -6.72 -4.79 21.12
N PHE A 147 -6.40 -4.12 20.00
CA PHE A 147 -6.11 -2.69 20.02
C PHE A 147 -7.33 -1.86 20.44
N GLU A 148 -8.54 -2.27 20.03
CA GLU A 148 -9.76 -1.61 20.48
C GLU A 148 -9.94 -1.73 22.00
N ALA A 149 -9.76 -2.93 22.57
CA ALA A 149 -9.83 -3.16 24.01
C ALA A 149 -8.78 -2.32 24.77
N PHE A 150 -7.53 -2.28 24.28
CA PHE A 150 -6.48 -1.43 24.85
C PHE A 150 -6.84 0.05 24.79
N ALA A 151 -7.32 0.54 23.64
CA ALA A 151 -7.67 1.95 23.44
C ALA A 151 -8.81 2.41 24.36
N TYR A 152 -9.75 1.52 24.71
CA TYR A 152 -10.81 1.80 25.69
C TYR A 152 -10.39 1.57 27.15
N GLY A 153 -9.13 1.22 27.42
CA GLY A 153 -8.61 0.96 28.76
C GLY A 153 -9.12 -0.33 29.38
N GLN A 154 -9.56 -1.28 28.56
CA GLN A 154 -10.08 -2.58 29.00
C GLN A 154 -8.98 -3.63 29.17
N ALA A 155 -7.78 -3.38 28.63
CA ALA A 155 -6.60 -4.23 28.75
C ALA A 155 -5.36 -3.37 29.03
N SER A 156 -4.40 -3.93 29.76
CA SER A 156 -3.05 -3.34 29.85
C SER A 156 -2.28 -3.55 28.54
N ALA A 157 -1.15 -2.85 28.37
CA ALA A 157 -0.31 -3.04 27.18
C ALA A 157 0.27 -4.47 27.14
N GLU A 158 0.63 -5.00 28.30
CA GLU A 158 1.17 -6.35 28.48
C GLU A 158 0.12 -7.42 28.14
N ASP A 159 -1.11 -7.26 28.64
CA ASP A 159 -2.20 -8.20 28.37
C ASP A 159 -2.60 -8.17 26.89
N ALA A 160 -2.71 -6.96 26.31
CA ALA A 160 -2.98 -6.79 24.89
C ALA A 160 -1.90 -7.44 24.00
N ALA A 161 -0.63 -7.30 24.37
CA ALA A 161 0.46 -7.96 23.64
C ALA A 161 0.36 -9.49 23.71
N ALA A 162 0.03 -10.05 24.88
CA ALA A 162 -0.16 -11.49 25.06
C ALA A 162 -1.34 -12.01 24.22
N GLU A 163 -2.47 -11.30 24.24
CA GLU A 163 -3.67 -11.66 23.49
C GLU A 163 -3.43 -11.62 21.97
N ILE A 164 -2.70 -10.61 21.47
CA ILE A 164 -2.29 -10.55 20.06
C ILE A 164 -1.44 -11.77 19.68
N ILE A 165 -0.46 -12.14 20.51
CA ILE A 165 0.42 -13.29 20.24
C ILE A 165 -0.40 -14.58 20.17
N ASP A 166 -1.28 -14.82 21.14
CA ASP A 166 -2.11 -16.02 21.20
C ASP A 166 -3.12 -16.07 20.05
N GLY A 167 -3.73 -14.93 19.72
CA GLY A 167 -4.65 -14.77 18.60
C GLY A 167 -3.99 -15.06 17.26
N ILE A 168 -2.79 -14.53 17.02
CA ILE A 168 -2.03 -14.80 15.80
C ILE A 168 -1.61 -16.28 15.73
N ASN A 169 -1.09 -16.87 16.81
CA ASN A 169 -0.73 -18.29 16.84
C ASN A 169 -1.92 -19.20 16.52
N SER A 170 -3.09 -18.87 17.06
CA SER A 170 -4.33 -19.57 16.78
C SER A 170 -4.79 -19.36 15.34
N ALA A 171 -4.68 -18.15 14.80
CA ALA A 171 -5.02 -17.83 13.42
C ALA A 171 -4.14 -18.58 12.40
N LEU A 172 -2.85 -18.73 12.71
CA LEU A 172 -1.89 -19.45 11.87
C LEU A 172 -2.04 -20.97 11.98
N THR A 173 -2.65 -21.48 13.05
CA THR A 173 -2.92 -22.92 13.18
C THR A 173 -3.97 -23.34 12.15
N GLY A 174 -3.57 -24.23 11.23
CA GLY A 174 -4.45 -24.80 10.20
C GLY A 174 -4.57 -23.99 8.89
N ILE A 175 -3.71 -22.99 8.69
CA ILE A 175 -3.40 -22.42 7.35
C ILE A 175 -2.16 -23.12 6.80
#